data_AF-A0A7W7MJ50-F1
#
_entry.id   AF-A0A7W7MJ50-F1
#
_cell.length_a   1.000
_cell.length_b   1.000
_cell.length_c   1.000
_cell.angle_alpha   90.00
_cell.angle_beta   90.00
_cell.angle_gamma   90.00
#
_symmetry.space_group_name_H-M   'P 1'
#
loop_
_entity.id
_entity.type
_entity.pdbx_description
1 polymer ?
#
loop_
_entity_poly.entity_id
_entity_poly.type
_entity_poly.pdbx_seq_one_letter_code
_entity_poly.pdbx_strand_id
1 'polypeptide(L)'
;MTAALVPEISRHFAGQARVAAEIRRRAAVGEELDLLAVRGLGLIALNDSLLRSWLDSRDKPLRARILLLDPDCDAAGQRAAEIGESPATFTAGIKYTLARLEEVAAAATGLDLEVRLYTRLPVWRILRVDQLMWVGSFAAAWEGHESTMHELVYSERGSLWQGFRRQIDDLFAHARRVI
;
A
#
# COMPACT_ATOMS: atom_id res chain seq x y z
N MET A 1 36.84 1.69 -13.49
CA MET A 1 35.75 2.66 -13.72
C MET A 1 34.63 2.36 -12.73
N THR A 2 34.43 3.20 -11.74
CA THR A 2 33.25 3.14 -10.87
C THR A 2 32.07 3.67 -11.67
N ALA A 3 31.13 2.80 -12.04
CA ALA A 3 29.89 3.24 -12.66
C ALA A 3 29.15 4.17 -11.68
N ALA A 4 28.77 5.36 -12.13
CA ALA A 4 27.96 6.26 -11.33
C ALA A 4 26.62 5.58 -11.03
N LEU A 5 26.24 5.50 -9.76
CA LEU A 5 24.95 4.98 -9.35
C LEU A 5 23.87 6.00 -9.75
N VAL A 6 22.85 5.53 -10.48
CA VAL A 6 21.64 6.31 -10.72
C VAL A 6 20.93 6.49 -9.36
N PRO A 7 20.50 7.72 -9.00
CA PRO A 7 19.76 7.93 -7.76
C PRO A 7 18.50 7.06 -7.71
N GLU A 8 18.38 6.22 -6.68
CA GLU A 8 17.19 5.36 -6.50
C GLU A 8 15.96 6.19 -6.12
N ILE A 9 16.15 7.21 -5.28
CA ILE A 9 15.10 8.18 -4.95
C ILE A 9 15.06 9.21 -6.07
N SER A 10 14.08 9.10 -6.95
CA SER A 10 13.91 10.02 -8.08
C SER A 10 13.23 11.32 -7.67
N ARG A 11 12.26 11.25 -6.75
CA ARG A 11 11.42 12.36 -6.31
C ARG A 11 10.99 12.17 -4.85
N HIS A 12 10.68 13.27 -4.18
CA HIS A 12 10.03 13.26 -2.87
C HIS A 12 8.86 14.25 -2.87
N PHE A 13 7.82 13.93 -2.10
CA PHE A 13 6.58 14.68 -2.04
C PHE A 13 6.19 14.89 -0.58
N ALA A 14 5.68 16.07 -0.23
CA ALA A 14 5.27 16.41 1.14
C ALA A 14 4.04 15.64 1.65
N GLY A 15 3.53 14.65 0.92
CA GLY A 15 2.37 13.84 1.28
C GLY A 15 1.73 13.14 0.09
N GLN A 16 0.84 12.19 0.34
CA GLN A 16 0.17 11.40 -0.70
C GLN A 16 -0.58 12.27 -1.72
N ALA A 17 -1.25 13.33 -1.26
CA ALA A 17 -2.05 14.19 -2.14
C ALA A 17 -1.23 14.79 -3.30
N ARG A 18 0.06 15.07 -3.08
CA ARG A 18 0.96 15.66 -4.08
C ARG A 18 1.37 14.69 -5.18
N VAL A 19 1.28 13.39 -4.93
CA VAL A 19 1.66 12.31 -5.87
C VAL A 19 0.46 11.51 -6.37
N ALA A 20 -0.75 11.80 -5.87
CA ALA A 20 -1.98 11.06 -6.17
C ALA A 20 -2.28 10.96 -7.68
N ALA A 21 -2.10 12.05 -8.44
CA ALA A 21 -2.34 12.06 -9.88
C ALA A 21 -1.37 11.12 -10.62
N GLU A 22 -0.10 11.08 -10.21
CA GLU A 22 0.88 10.18 -10.81
C GLU A 22 0.58 8.72 -10.48
N ILE A 23 0.26 8.42 -9.22
CA ILE A 23 -0.12 7.07 -8.80
C ILE A 23 -1.32 6.59 -9.61
N ARG A 24 -2.37 7.42 -9.76
CA ARG A 24 -3.55 7.09 -10.57
C ARG A 24 -3.18 6.80 -12.02
N ARG A 25 -2.35 7.67 -12.64
CA ARG A 25 -1.90 7.51 -14.02
C ARG A 25 -1.16 6.19 -14.23
N ARG A 26 -0.30 5.80 -13.29
CA ARG A 26 0.45 4.54 -13.34
C ARG A 26 -0.45 3.34 -13.08
N ALA A 27 -1.27 3.42 -12.02
CA ALA A 27 -2.22 2.37 -11.66
C ALA A 27 -3.25 2.09 -12.77
N ALA A 28 -3.56 3.05 -13.65
CA ALA A 28 -4.45 2.85 -14.79
C ALA A 28 -3.91 1.88 -15.86
N VAL A 29 -2.58 1.83 -16.03
CA VAL A 29 -1.95 1.08 -17.13
C VAL A 29 -1.05 -0.06 -16.65
N GLY A 30 -0.73 -0.09 -15.35
CA GLY A 30 0.11 -1.12 -14.75
C GLY A 30 -0.55 -2.48 -14.70
N GLU A 31 0.30 -3.50 -14.62
CA GLU A 31 -0.06 -4.92 -14.66
C GLU A 31 0.15 -5.57 -13.28
N GLU A 32 1.02 -4.99 -12.46
CA GLU A 32 1.23 -5.42 -11.08
C GLU A 32 1.05 -4.27 -10.08
N LEU A 33 0.31 -4.53 -9.01
CA LEU A 33 0.12 -3.64 -7.88
C LEU A 33 0.49 -4.38 -6.59
N ASP A 34 1.37 -3.78 -5.78
CA ASP A 34 1.48 -4.15 -4.37
C ASP A 34 1.08 -2.98 -3.49
N LEU A 35 0.33 -3.27 -2.43
CA LEU A 35 0.00 -2.30 -1.39
C LEU A 35 0.32 -2.86 -0.01
N LEU A 36 1.16 -2.15 0.74
CA LEU A 36 1.34 -2.33 2.18
C LEU A 36 0.76 -1.11 2.90
N ALA A 37 -0.34 -1.32 3.64
CA ALA A 37 -1.02 -0.29 4.39
C ALA A 37 -1.48 -0.82 5.74
N VAL A 38 -1.89 0.09 6.64
CA VAL A 38 -2.53 -0.30 7.90
C VAL A 38 -4.02 -0.50 7.68
N ARG A 39 -4.68 0.58 7.27
CA ARG A 39 -6.05 0.60 6.73
C ARG A 39 -6.03 1.16 5.31
N GLY A 40 -6.93 0.70 4.45
CA GLY A 40 -7.00 1.11 3.05
C GLY A 40 -8.06 2.16 2.77
N LEU A 41 -8.49 2.95 3.76
CA LEU A 41 -9.62 3.88 3.62
C LEU A 41 -9.46 4.86 2.44
N GLY A 42 -8.47 5.75 2.48
CA GLY A 42 -8.23 6.71 1.37
C GLY A 42 -7.49 6.12 0.15
N LEU A 43 -7.18 4.82 0.18
CA LEU A 43 -6.52 4.14 -0.93
C LEU A 43 -7.51 3.33 -1.77
N ILE A 44 -8.49 2.70 -1.13
CA ILE A 44 -9.37 1.70 -1.73
C ILE A 44 -10.82 1.92 -1.30
N ALA A 45 -11.07 2.11 0.00
CA ALA A 45 -12.41 1.88 0.53
C ALA A 45 -13.39 3.05 0.27
N LEU A 46 -12.93 4.29 0.46
CA LEU A 46 -13.76 5.49 0.28
C LEU A 46 -14.05 5.78 -1.20
N ASN A 47 -15.08 6.57 -1.50
CA ASN A 47 -15.52 6.85 -2.87
C ASN A 47 -14.45 7.59 -3.70
N ASP A 48 -13.69 8.48 -3.07
CA ASP A 48 -12.61 9.28 -3.68
C ASP A 48 -11.22 8.64 -3.52
N SER A 49 -11.20 7.38 -3.09
CA SER A 49 -9.99 6.58 -2.89
C SER A 49 -9.06 6.59 -4.09
N LEU A 50 -7.76 6.58 -3.80
CA LEU A 50 -6.71 6.69 -4.80
C LEU A 50 -6.79 5.62 -5.90
N LEU A 51 -7.12 4.38 -5.54
CA LEU A 51 -7.05 3.20 -6.41
C LEU A 51 -8.41 2.61 -6.77
N ARG A 52 -9.50 3.09 -6.16
CA ARG A 52 -10.81 2.44 -6.24
C ARG A 52 -11.32 2.27 -7.67
N SER A 53 -11.34 3.34 -8.46
CA SER A 53 -11.82 3.29 -9.86
C SER A 53 -11.07 2.25 -10.69
N TRP A 54 -9.80 2.02 -10.36
CA TRP A 54 -8.90 1.11 -11.06
C TRP A 54 -8.97 -0.32 -10.56
N LEU A 55 -9.61 -0.57 -9.42
CA LEU A 55 -9.91 -1.90 -8.94
C LEU A 55 -11.32 -2.33 -9.37
N ASP A 56 -12.26 -1.37 -9.46
CA ASP A 56 -13.64 -1.62 -9.85
C ASP A 56 -13.77 -1.94 -11.36
N SER A 57 -13.00 -1.29 -12.24
CA SER A 57 -13.11 -1.47 -13.70
C SER A 57 -11.78 -1.18 -14.41
N ARG A 58 -11.40 -2.05 -15.35
CA ARG A 58 -10.16 -1.94 -16.13
C ARG A 58 -10.27 -2.62 -17.49
N ASP A 59 -9.57 -2.05 -18.48
CA ASP A 59 -9.40 -2.66 -19.81
C ASP A 59 -8.27 -3.72 -19.83
N LYS A 60 -7.31 -3.61 -18.92
CA LYS A 60 -6.14 -4.51 -18.84
C LYS A 60 -6.17 -5.34 -17.56
N PRO A 61 -5.77 -6.63 -17.63
CA PRO A 61 -5.59 -7.45 -16.46
C PRO A 61 -4.64 -6.81 -15.45
N LEU A 62 -4.96 -6.92 -14.16
CA LEU A 62 -4.14 -6.46 -13.06
C LEU A 62 -3.98 -7.58 -12.03
N ARG A 63 -2.73 -7.82 -11.62
CA ARG A 63 -2.42 -8.62 -10.44
C ARG A 63 -2.18 -7.70 -9.25
N ALA A 64 -3.04 -7.79 -8.24
CA ALA A 64 -2.99 -6.95 -7.06
C ALA A 64 -2.73 -7.77 -5.80
N ARG A 65 -1.66 -7.44 -5.08
CA ARG A 65 -1.36 -7.98 -3.75
C ARG A 65 -1.53 -6.90 -2.70
N ILE A 66 -2.40 -7.12 -1.73
CA ILE A 66 -2.71 -6.13 -0.70
C ILE A 66 -2.44 -6.72 0.69
N LEU A 67 -1.63 -5.99 1.46
CA LEU A 67 -1.34 -6.25 2.87
C LEU A 67 -2.00 -5.17 3.73
N LEU A 68 -2.90 -5.61 4.60
CA LEU A 68 -3.52 -4.78 5.63
C LEU A 68 -3.12 -5.29 7.02
N LEU A 69 -3.11 -4.41 8.01
CA LEU A 69 -2.87 -4.82 9.39
C LEU A 69 -4.04 -5.69 9.85
N ASP A 70 -3.76 -6.80 10.53
CA ASP A 70 -4.81 -7.62 11.14
C ASP A 70 -5.53 -6.78 12.21
N PRO A 71 -6.86 -6.56 12.09
CA PRO A 71 -7.59 -5.74 13.04
C PRO A 71 -7.58 -6.28 14.47
N ASP A 72 -7.35 -7.58 14.63
CA ASP A 72 -7.47 -8.27 15.91
C ASP A 72 -6.10 -8.57 16.54
N CYS A 73 -5.00 -7.99 16.01
CA CYS A 73 -3.64 -8.15 16.56
C CYS A 73 -3.21 -6.98 17.47
N ASP A 74 -2.24 -7.25 18.35
CA ASP A 74 -1.72 -6.27 19.31
C ASP A 74 -1.18 -5.00 18.64
N ALA A 75 -0.56 -5.14 17.46
CA ALA A 75 -0.04 -4.01 16.69
C ALA A 75 -1.13 -3.03 16.23
N ALA A 76 -2.38 -3.49 16.04
CA ALA A 76 -3.50 -2.60 15.74
C ALA A 76 -3.86 -1.73 16.95
N GLY A 77 -3.89 -2.32 18.15
CA GLY A 77 -4.09 -1.58 19.39
C GLY A 77 -2.99 -0.56 19.66
N GLN A 78 -1.73 -0.97 19.49
CA GLN A 78 -0.58 -0.04 19.59
C GLN A 78 -0.72 1.12 18.60
N ARG A 79 -1.04 0.82 17.34
CA ARG A 79 -1.10 1.85 16.32
C ARG A 79 -2.27 2.82 16.53
N ALA A 80 -3.42 2.34 17.00
CA ALA A 80 -4.55 3.19 17.38
C ALA A 80 -4.14 4.16 18.49
N ALA A 81 -3.45 3.67 19.53
CA ALA A 81 -2.96 4.50 20.63
C ALA A 81 -1.95 5.56 20.18
N GLU A 82 -1.03 5.20 19.27
CA GLU A 82 -0.04 6.14 18.71
C GLU A 82 -0.70 7.38 18.11
N ILE A 83 -1.77 7.20 17.32
CA ILE A 83 -2.45 8.31 16.62
C ILE A 83 -3.63 8.90 17.41
N GLY A 84 -3.83 8.50 18.67
CA GLY A 84 -4.91 9.00 19.52
C GLY A 84 -6.32 8.56 19.09
N GLU A 85 -6.44 7.44 18.36
CA GLU A 85 -7.72 6.89 17.93
C GLU A 85 -8.19 5.76 18.86
N SER A 86 -9.50 5.61 19.04
CA SER A 86 -10.03 4.48 19.82
C SER A 86 -9.75 3.15 19.11
N PRO A 87 -9.42 2.06 19.84
CA PRO A 87 -9.20 0.75 19.22
C PRO A 87 -10.38 0.25 18.39
N ALA A 88 -11.62 0.55 18.83
CA ALA A 88 -12.84 0.17 18.13
C ALA A 88 -12.99 0.88 16.78
N THR A 89 -12.79 2.21 16.75
CA THR A 89 -12.85 3.00 15.50
C THR A 89 -11.78 2.56 14.52
N PHE A 90 -10.56 2.36 15.02
CA PHE A 90 -9.42 1.99 14.21
C PHE A 90 -9.63 0.62 13.53
N THR A 91 -10.04 -0.37 14.32
CA THR A 91 -10.39 -1.72 13.86
C THR A 91 -11.54 -1.69 12.85
N ALA A 92 -12.57 -0.88 13.08
CA ALA A 92 -13.69 -0.72 12.16
C ALA A 92 -13.22 -0.19 10.80
N GLY A 93 -12.25 0.74 10.75
CA GLY A 93 -11.68 1.25 9.49
C GLY A 93 -10.95 0.17 8.68
N ILE A 94 -10.25 -0.76 9.34
CA ILE A 94 -9.62 -1.92 8.68
C ILE A 94 -10.70 -2.87 8.15
N LYS A 95 -11.69 -3.23 8.99
CA LYS A 95 -12.79 -4.13 8.61
C LYS A 95 -13.63 -3.58 7.46
N TYR A 96 -13.86 -2.27 7.42
CA TYR A 96 -14.51 -1.60 6.30
C TYR A 96 -13.71 -1.72 5.00
N THR A 97 -12.38 -1.57 5.06
CA THR A 97 -11.52 -1.79 3.89
C THR A 97 -11.61 -3.22 3.37
N LEU A 98 -11.62 -4.21 4.27
CA LEU A 98 -11.74 -5.62 3.91
C LEU A 98 -13.08 -5.92 3.22
N ALA A 99 -14.19 -5.50 3.79
CA ALA A 99 -15.51 -5.66 3.18
C ALA A 99 -15.57 -5.05 1.78
N ARG A 100 -14.95 -3.87 1.58
CA ARG A 100 -14.90 -3.27 0.25
C ARG A 100 -14.03 -4.07 -0.73
N LEU A 101 -12.93 -4.64 -0.28
CA LEU A 101 -12.08 -5.50 -1.11
C LEU A 101 -12.79 -6.80 -1.52
N GLU A 102 -13.64 -7.35 -0.66
CA GLU A 102 -14.50 -8.50 -0.99
C GLU A 102 -15.51 -8.14 -2.10
N GLU A 103 -16.15 -6.97 -2.00
CA GLU A 103 -17.06 -6.46 -3.05
C GLU A 103 -16.33 -6.27 -4.39
N VAL A 104 -15.12 -5.71 -4.35
CA VAL A 104 -14.25 -5.55 -5.54
C VAL A 104 -13.90 -6.91 -6.12
N ALA A 105 -13.44 -7.86 -5.31
CA ALA A 105 -13.07 -9.20 -5.76
C ALA A 105 -14.23 -9.92 -6.45
N ALA A 106 -15.46 -9.73 -5.95
CA ALA A 106 -16.66 -10.36 -6.50
C ALA A 106 -17.13 -9.73 -7.82
N ALA A 107 -16.90 -8.43 -8.02
CA ALA A 107 -17.45 -7.68 -9.15
C ALA A 107 -16.44 -7.43 -10.29
N ALA A 108 -15.15 -7.35 -9.98
CA ALA A 108 -14.13 -6.90 -10.94
C ALA A 108 -13.82 -7.97 -12.00
N THR A 109 -13.79 -7.55 -13.27
CA THR A 109 -13.31 -8.38 -14.38
C THR A 109 -11.85 -8.06 -14.68
N GLY A 110 -11.02 -9.10 -14.84
CA GLY A 110 -9.60 -8.93 -15.14
C GLY A 110 -8.74 -8.54 -13.93
N LEU A 111 -9.23 -8.72 -12.71
CA LEU A 111 -8.48 -8.49 -11.48
C LEU A 111 -8.11 -9.83 -10.82
N ASP A 112 -6.82 -10.11 -10.69
CA ASP A 112 -6.27 -11.15 -9.82
C ASP A 112 -5.91 -10.50 -8.48
N LEU A 113 -6.85 -10.50 -7.54
CA LEU A 113 -6.72 -9.85 -6.23
C LEU A 113 -6.41 -10.87 -5.15
N GLU A 114 -5.32 -10.65 -4.43
CA GLU A 114 -4.99 -11.38 -3.21
C GLU A 114 -4.82 -10.41 -2.04
N VAL A 115 -5.55 -10.66 -0.96
CA VAL A 115 -5.51 -9.82 0.25
C VAL A 115 -5.05 -10.67 1.42
N ARG A 116 -4.06 -10.16 2.14
CA ARG A 116 -3.50 -10.80 3.33
C ARG A 116 -3.41 -9.83 4.51
N LEU A 117 -3.46 -10.40 5.71
CA LEU A 117 -3.37 -9.70 6.99
C LEU A 117 -2.04 -9.99 7.68
N TYR A 118 -1.27 -8.94 7.94
CA TYR A 118 -0.02 -9.03 8.71
C TYR A 118 -0.23 -8.56 10.15
N THR A 119 0.59 -9.04 11.08
CA THR A 119 0.44 -8.77 12.53
C THR A 119 1.60 -7.98 13.13
N ARG A 120 2.57 -7.57 12.30
CA ARG A 120 3.74 -6.81 12.74
C ARG A 120 3.43 -5.31 12.84
N LEU A 121 4.14 -4.61 13.72
CA LEU A 121 4.04 -3.16 13.84
C LEU A 121 4.29 -2.48 12.48
N PRO A 122 3.37 -1.62 12.01
CA PRO A 122 3.52 -0.96 10.73
C PRO A 122 4.56 0.15 10.81
N VAL A 123 5.65 0.00 10.05
CA VAL A 123 6.69 1.03 9.92
C VAL A 123 6.59 1.75 8.57
N TRP A 124 6.36 0.98 7.51
CA TRP A 124 6.33 1.50 6.15
C TRP A 124 4.93 1.43 5.56
N ARG A 125 4.64 2.43 4.74
CA ARG A 125 3.56 2.43 3.80
C ARG A 125 4.15 2.33 2.41
N ILE A 126 3.74 1.32 1.65
CA ILE A 126 4.31 1.09 0.33
C ILE A 126 3.19 0.92 -0.68
N LEU A 127 3.30 1.60 -1.81
CA LEU A 127 2.50 1.38 -3.00
C LEU A 127 3.45 1.13 -4.16
N ARG A 128 3.39 -0.04 -4.78
CA ARG A 128 4.18 -0.39 -5.97
C ARG A 128 3.24 -0.53 -7.16
N VAL A 129 3.61 0.08 -8.27
CA VAL A 129 3.03 -0.23 -9.58
C VAL A 129 4.17 -0.61 -10.52
N ASP A 130 4.20 -1.86 -10.95
CA ASP A 130 5.27 -2.46 -11.76
C ASP A 130 6.67 -2.21 -11.15
N GLN A 131 7.47 -1.36 -11.80
CA GLN A 131 8.84 -0.99 -11.44
C GLN A 131 8.96 0.31 -10.65
N LEU A 132 7.85 1.03 -10.43
CA LEU A 132 7.84 2.23 -9.57
C LEU A 132 7.25 1.90 -8.20
N MET A 133 7.83 2.49 -7.17
CA MET A 133 7.37 2.33 -5.80
C MET A 133 7.30 3.70 -5.11
N TRP A 134 6.23 3.96 -4.39
CA TRP A 134 6.11 5.10 -3.48
C TRP A 134 6.12 4.59 -2.05
N VAL A 135 7.10 5.07 -1.29
CA VAL A 135 7.32 4.67 0.11
C VAL A 135 7.14 5.87 1.02
N GLY A 136 6.29 5.70 2.02
CA GLY A 136 6.16 6.60 3.16
C GLY A 136 6.34 5.81 4.45
N SER A 137 6.30 6.49 5.59
CA SER A 137 6.43 5.86 6.90
C SER A 137 5.27 6.20 7.82
N PHE A 138 4.94 5.27 8.69
CA PHE A 138 4.13 5.55 9.86
C PHE A 138 5.06 6.01 10.98
N ALA A 139 4.63 7.01 11.74
CA ALA A 139 5.30 7.41 12.98
C ALA A 139 4.26 7.67 14.04
N ALA A 140 4.68 7.69 15.31
CA ALA A 140 3.76 7.87 16.43
C ALA A 140 2.88 9.13 16.28
N ALA A 141 3.42 10.23 15.73
CA ALA A 141 2.74 11.53 15.69
C ALA A 141 1.89 11.82 14.45
N TRP A 142 1.87 10.94 13.43
CA TRP A 142 1.15 11.22 12.18
C TRP A 142 0.65 9.97 11.47
N GLU A 143 -0.40 10.12 10.67
CA GLU A 143 -0.90 9.07 9.80
C GLU A 143 -0.04 8.92 8.53
N GLY A 144 -0.03 7.73 7.94
CA GLY A 144 0.79 7.47 6.75
C GLY A 144 0.41 8.27 5.50
N HIS A 145 -0.69 9.02 5.48
CA HIS A 145 -1.01 9.93 4.35
C HIS A 145 -0.36 11.31 4.51
N GLU A 146 0.09 11.64 5.72
CA GLU A 146 0.77 12.87 6.11
C GLU A 146 2.30 12.73 5.98
N SER A 147 2.79 11.49 5.88
CA SER A 147 4.22 11.23 5.68
C SER A 147 4.69 11.73 4.32
N THR A 148 5.93 12.23 4.27
CA THR A 148 6.68 12.40 3.04
C THR A 148 6.67 11.10 2.24
N MET A 149 6.35 11.19 0.95
CA MET A 149 6.38 10.06 0.03
C MET A 149 7.65 10.15 -0.82
N HIS A 150 8.43 9.07 -0.85
CA HIS A 150 9.60 8.91 -1.68
C HIS A 150 9.26 8.02 -2.88
N GLU A 151 9.50 8.51 -4.08
CA GLU A 151 9.42 7.69 -5.28
C GLU A 151 10.76 7.00 -5.51
N LEU A 152 10.69 5.68 -5.63
CA LEU A 152 11.79 4.80 -5.94
C LEU A 152 11.61 4.20 -7.32
N VAL A 153 12.63 4.32 -8.15
CA VAL A 153 12.66 3.71 -9.48
C VAL A 153 13.48 2.44 -9.41
N TYR A 154 12.97 1.36 -10.02
CA TYR A 154 13.71 0.11 -10.13
C TYR A 154 15.10 0.33 -10.74
N SER A 155 16.09 -0.26 -10.09
CA SER A 155 17.38 -0.54 -10.70
C SER A 155 17.88 -1.89 -10.21
N GLU A 156 18.59 -2.62 -11.07
CA GLU A 156 19.05 -3.98 -10.78
C GLU A 156 19.88 -4.04 -9.49
N ARG A 157 20.70 -3.01 -9.24
CA ARG A 157 21.54 -2.87 -8.04
C ARG A 157 20.99 -1.87 -7.03
N GLY A 158 19.71 -1.52 -7.14
CA GLY A 158 19.05 -0.57 -6.25
C GLY A 158 18.75 -1.18 -4.89
N SER A 159 19.54 -0.82 -3.89
CA SER A 159 19.43 -1.33 -2.53
C SER A 159 18.08 -1.02 -1.87
N LEU A 160 17.52 0.18 -2.08
CA LEU A 160 16.26 0.59 -1.49
C LEU A 160 15.10 -0.13 -2.15
N TRP A 161 15.03 -0.10 -3.48
CA TRP A 161 13.95 -0.76 -4.21
C TRP A 161 13.92 -2.27 -3.91
N GLN A 162 15.08 -2.93 -3.98
CA GLN A 162 15.20 -4.36 -3.69
C GLN A 162 14.89 -4.68 -2.22
N GLY A 163 15.32 -3.82 -1.29
CA GLY A 163 15.05 -3.97 0.14
C GLY A 163 13.55 -3.92 0.45
N PHE A 164 12.84 -2.91 -0.05
CA PHE A 164 11.40 -2.79 0.15
C PHE A 164 10.61 -3.88 -0.59
N ARG A 165 11.04 -4.27 -1.79
CA ARG A 165 10.46 -5.40 -2.52
C ARG A 165 10.55 -6.69 -1.70
N ARG A 166 11.74 -6.98 -1.15
CA ARG A 166 11.97 -8.13 -0.27
C ARG A 166 11.12 -8.07 1.00
N GLN A 167 10.97 -6.90 1.61
CA GLN A 167 10.12 -6.74 2.78
C GLN A 167 8.64 -7.06 2.47
N ILE A 168 8.11 -6.58 1.35
CA ILE A 168 6.75 -6.90 0.92
C ILE A 168 6.61 -8.42 0.73
N ASP A 169 7.56 -9.07 0.05
CA ASP A 169 7.51 -10.52 -0.17
C ASP A 169 7.53 -11.32 1.13
N ASP A 170 8.41 -10.95 2.07
CA ASP A 170 8.53 -11.60 3.38
C ASP A 170 7.21 -11.47 4.18
N LEU A 171 6.69 -10.24 4.29
CA LEU A 171 5.41 -10.01 4.95
C LEU A 171 4.28 -10.78 4.27
N PHE A 172 4.23 -10.77 2.94
CA PHE A 172 3.19 -11.45 2.18
C PHE A 172 3.23 -12.95 2.41
N ALA A 173 4.41 -13.58 2.35
CA ALA A 173 4.60 -15.01 2.53
C ALA A 173 4.14 -15.50 3.92
N HIS A 174 4.25 -14.66 4.95
CA HIS A 174 3.91 -15.00 6.33
C HIS A 174 2.56 -14.44 6.81
N ALA A 175 1.92 -13.57 6.03
CA ALA A 175 0.61 -13.00 6.35
C ALA A 175 -0.54 -14.00 6.11
N ARG A 176 -1.62 -13.85 6.87
CA ARG A 176 -2.83 -14.68 6.76
C ARG A 176 -3.65 -14.24 5.55
N ARG A 177 -3.92 -15.14 4.62
CA ARG A 177 -4.78 -14.86 3.47
C ARG A 177 -6.25 -14.71 3.86
N VAL A 178 -6.94 -13.75 3.26
CA VAL A 178 -8.37 -13.48 3.46
C VAL A 178 -9.17 -13.33 2.15
N ILE A 179 -8.50 -12.97 1.04
CA ILE A 179 -9.02 -13.03 -0.33
C ILE A 179 -7.96 -13.70 -1.19
#